data_AF-A0A258BU38-F1
#
_entry.id   AF-A0A258BU38-F1
#
_cell.length_a   1.000
_cell.length_b   1.000
_cell.length_c   1.000
_cell.angle_alpha   90.00
_cell.angle_beta   90.00
_cell.angle_gamma   90.00
#
_symmetry.space_group_name_H-M   'P 1'
#
loop_
_entity.id
_entity.type
_entity.pdbx_description
1 polymer ?
#
loop_
_entity_poly.entity_id
_entity_poly.type
_entity_poly.pdbx_seq_one_letter_code
_entity_poly.pdbx_strand_id
1 'polypeptide(L)'
;MTTTGPGKALLLGCALLALSACGSRKALQATPGMSPPPVAYGADKPATPAEMMRPDMQARPDRSAEPLKRSQERPDDPFDLPPS
;
A
#
# COMPACT_ATOMS: atom_id res chain seq x y z
N MET A 1 11.98 27.94 25.59
CA MET A 1 10.55 27.95 25.21
C MET A 1 10.38 28.90 24.03
N THR A 2 10.43 28.40 22.80
CA THR A 2 10.29 29.22 21.59
C THR A 2 8.81 29.49 21.34
N THR A 3 8.38 30.73 21.55
CA THR A 3 7.00 31.15 21.28
C THR A 3 6.76 31.12 19.77
N THR A 4 5.81 30.30 19.32
CA THR A 4 5.41 30.20 17.91
C THR A 4 4.34 31.25 17.65
N GLY A 5 4.67 32.33 16.94
CA GLY A 5 3.71 33.37 16.56
C GLY A 5 2.67 32.87 15.54
N PRO A 6 1.52 33.56 15.40
CA PRO A 6 0.40 33.12 14.55
C PRO A 6 0.80 32.95 13.08
N GLY A 7 1.76 33.75 12.59
CA GLY A 7 2.27 33.62 11.22
C GLY A 7 3.08 32.34 10.97
N LYS A 8 3.82 31.85 11.98
CA LYS A 8 4.54 30.56 11.88
C LYS A 8 3.58 29.38 11.92
N ALA A 9 2.50 29.47 12.71
CA ALA A 9 1.45 28.46 12.73
C ALA A 9 0.74 28.36 11.38
N LEU A 10 0.43 29.51 10.74
CA LEU A 10 -0.19 29.55 9.42
C LEU A 10 0.73 28.96 8.33
N LEU A 11 2.01 29.33 8.32
CA LEU A 11 2.99 28.78 7.37
C LEU A 11 3.16 27.27 7.52
N LEU A 12 3.24 26.77 8.76
CA LEU A 12 3.34 25.34 9.04
C LEU A 12 2.06 24.61 8.59
N GLY A 13 0.88 25.19 8.82
CA GLY A 13 -0.39 24.65 8.35
C GLY A 13 -0.46 24.53 6.81
N CYS A 14 -0.05 25.56 6.08
CA CYS A 14 -0.01 25.53 4.62
C CYS A 14 0.97 24.48 4.08
N ALA A 15 2.14 24.34 4.72
CA ALA A 15 3.12 23.33 4.33
C ALA A 15 2.58 21.90 4.51
N LEU A 16 1.87 21.62 5.61
CA LEU A 16 1.23 20.32 5.85
C LEU A 16 0.13 20.02 4.85
N LEU A 17 -0.67 21.01 4.45
CA LEU A 17 -1.69 20.85 3.42
C LEU A 17 -1.08 20.56 2.05
N ALA A 18 0.06 21.18 1.71
CA ALA A 18 0.74 20.92 0.44
C ALA A 18 1.23 19.45 0.30
N LEU A 19 1.58 18.78 1.40
CA LEU A 19 1.97 17.36 1.38
C LEU A 19 0.81 16.41 1.03
N SER A 20 -0.44 16.83 1.25
CA SER A 20 -1.62 16.01 0.90
C SER A 20 -1.83 15.84 -0.61
N ALA A 21 -1.13 16.63 -1.44
CA ALA A 21 -1.21 16.54 -2.89
C ALA A 21 -0.39 15.38 -3.50
N CYS A 22 0.46 14.70 -2.72
CA CYS A 22 1.27 13.58 -3.20
C CYS A 22 0.46 12.27 -3.18
N GLY A 23 -0.38 12.06 -4.20
CA GLY A 23 -1.21 10.84 -4.28
C GLY A 23 -2.18 10.77 -5.45
N SER A 24 -1.92 11.48 -6.55
CA SER A 24 -2.84 11.52 -7.69
C SER A 24 -3.06 10.11 -8.28
N ARG A 25 -4.33 9.76 -8.51
CA ARG A 25 -4.74 8.50 -9.16
C ARG A 25 -5.28 8.83 -10.54
N LYS A 26 -4.42 8.75 -11.55
CA LYS A 26 -4.79 8.86 -12.96
C LYS A 26 -4.32 7.59 -13.69
N ALA A 27 -4.97 7.26 -14.79
CA ALA A 27 -4.48 6.21 -15.68
C ALA A 27 -3.03 6.52 -16.11
N LEU A 28 -2.14 5.56 -15.86
CA LEU A 28 -0.76 5.62 -16.32
C LEU A 28 -0.71 5.58 -17.85
N GLN A 29 0.17 6.39 -18.43
CA GLN A 29 0.44 6.44 -19.86
C GLN A 29 1.94 6.36 -20.07
N ALA A 30 2.34 5.69 -21.16
CA ALA A 30 3.73 5.64 -21.57
C ALA A 30 4.21 7.03 -22.00
N THR A 31 5.45 7.37 -21.67
CA THR A 31 6.10 8.56 -22.22
C THR A 31 6.50 8.33 -23.67
N PRO A 32 6.59 9.38 -24.50
CA PRO A 32 7.07 9.25 -25.88
C PRO A 32 8.46 8.60 -25.92
N GLY A 33 8.64 7.59 -26.78
CA GLY A 33 9.90 6.86 -26.92
C GLY A 33 10.13 5.74 -25.90
N MET A 34 9.20 5.49 -24.98
CA MET A 34 9.30 4.37 -24.05
C MET A 34 8.94 3.06 -24.76
N SER A 35 9.83 2.07 -24.68
CA SER A 35 9.56 0.72 -25.20
C SER A 35 8.51 0.03 -24.31
N PRO A 36 7.56 -0.72 -24.90
CA PRO A 36 6.64 -1.53 -24.11
C PRO A 36 7.38 -2.58 -23.27
N PRO A 37 6.82 -3.00 -22.12
CA PRO A 37 7.37 -4.10 -21.35
C PRO A 37 7.35 -5.40 -22.18
N PRO A 38 8.34 -6.30 -21.98
CA PRO A 38 8.37 -7.57 -22.69
C PRO A 38 7.16 -8.44 -22.32
N VAL A 39 6.76 -9.29 -23.27
CA VAL A 39 5.69 -10.26 -23.05
C VAL A 39 6.15 -11.30 -22.03
N ALA A 40 5.34 -11.54 -21.00
CA ALA A 40 5.63 -12.55 -20.00
C ALA A 40 5.58 -13.95 -20.62
N TYR A 41 6.32 -14.89 -20.03
CA TYR A 41 6.32 -16.28 -20.49
C TYR A 41 4.91 -16.87 -20.42
N GLY A 42 4.41 -17.40 -21.55
CA GLY A 42 3.08 -17.99 -21.65
C GLY A 42 1.93 -16.99 -21.82
N ALA A 43 2.21 -15.69 -21.99
CA ALA A 43 1.21 -14.69 -22.32
C ALA A 43 1.17 -14.40 -23.82
N ASP A 44 -0.01 -14.15 -24.39
CA ASP A 44 -0.17 -13.82 -25.81
C ASP A 44 0.23 -12.37 -26.14
N LYS A 45 0.25 -11.49 -25.13
CA LYS A 45 0.48 -10.05 -25.30
C LYS A 45 1.09 -9.41 -24.04
N PRO A 46 1.72 -8.23 -24.15
CA PRO A 46 2.18 -7.47 -22.99
C PRO A 46 1.02 -7.07 -22.08
N ALA A 47 1.28 -7.01 -20.77
CA ALA A 47 0.33 -6.52 -19.81
C ALA A 47 0.09 -5.01 -19.99
N THR A 48 -1.17 -4.58 -19.81
CA THR A 48 -1.54 -3.16 -19.78
C THR A 48 -1.10 -2.51 -18.46
N PRO A 49 -0.94 -1.18 -18.40
CA PRO A 49 -0.63 -0.50 -17.14
C PRO A 49 -1.63 -0.80 -16.01
N ALA A 50 -2.93 -0.97 -16.34
CA ALA A 50 -3.95 -1.33 -15.37
C ALA A 50 -3.77 -2.76 -14.81
N GLU A 51 -3.40 -3.71 -15.67
CA GLU A 51 -3.11 -5.08 -15.26
C GLU A 51 -1.84 -5.17 -14.40
N MET A 52 -0.80 -4.40 -14.72
CA MET A 52 0.44 -4.36 -13.93
C MET A 52 0.25 -3.76 -12.53
N MET A 53 -0.71 -2.85 -12.37
CA MET A 53 -1.06 -2.27 -11.06
C MET A 53 -1.97 -3.18 -10.23
N ARG A 54 -2.48 -4.27 -10.80
CA ARG A 54 -3.34 -5.22 -10.08
C ARG A 54 -2.45 -6.20 -9.29
N PRO A 55 -2.53 -6.23 -7.95
CA PRO A 55 -1.80 -7.22 -7.17
C PRO A 55 -2.34 -8.62 -7.46
N ASP A 56 -1.42 -9.57 -7.62
CA ASP A 56 -1.76 -10.99 -7.78
C ASP A 56 -2.10 -11.65 -6.43
N MET A 57 -2.73 -12.83 -6.48
CA MET A 57 -3.11 -13.64 -5.33
C MET A 57 -1.91 -14.01 -4.45
N GLN A 58 -0.73 -14.22 -5.01
CA GLN A 58 0.48 -14.47 -4.21
C GLN A 58 0.95 -13.21 -3.47
N ALA A 59 0.85 -12.04 -4.11
CA ALA A 59 1.27 -10.78 -3.53
C ALA A 59 0.28 -10.27 -2.46
N ARG A 60 -1.00 -10.58 -2.62
CA ARG A 60 -2.05 -10.16 -1.71
C ARG A 60 -3.11 -11.26 -1.59
N PRO A 61 -2.79 -12.35 -0.88
CA PRO A 61 -3.71 -13.48 -0.74
C PRO A 61 -4.98 -13.04 -0.05
N ASP A 62 -6.09 -13.64 -0.49
CA ASP A 62 -7.35 -13.41 0.18
C ASP A 62 -7.26 -13.94 1.62
N ARG A 63 -7.77 -13.17 2.56
CA ARG A 63 -7.85 -13.63 3.95
C ARG A 63 -9.11 -14.46 4.07
N SER A 64 -8.95 -15.78 4.05
CA SER A 64 -10.01 -16.74 4.34
C SER A 64 -10.49 -16.75 5.80
N ALA A 65 -10.19 -15.72 6.58
CA ALA A 65 -10.61 -15.63 7.97
C ALA A 65 -12.04 -15.10 8.00
N GLU A 66 -12.99 -15.95 8.41
CA GLU A 66 -14.29 -15.45 8.86
C GLU A 66 -14.04 -14.38 9.93
N PRO A 67 -14.61 -13.17 9.79
CA PRO A 67 -14.40 -12.13 10.78
C PRO A 67 -14.84 -12.63 12.15
N LEU A 68 -13.93 -12.63 13.12
CA LEU A 68 -14.30 -12.88 14.51
C LEU A 68 -15.29 -11.78 14.94
N LYS A 69 -16.54 -12.16 15.19
CA LYS A 69 -17.60 -11.22 15.60
C LYS A 69 -17.40 -10.68 17.02
N ARG A 70 -16.51 -11.33 17.79
CA ARG A 70 -16.15 -11.02 19.17
C ARG A 70 -14.79 -11.64 19.49
N SER A 71 -14.07 -11.07 20.45
CA SER A 71 -12.85 -11.66 20.98
C SER A 71 -13.13 -13.03 21.60
N GLN A 72 -12.24 -13.99 21.37
CA GLN A 72 -12.28 -15.33 21.97
C GLN A 72 -10.96 -15.60 22.68
N GLU A 73 -11.00 -16.36 23.77
CA GLU A 73 -9.81 -16.79 24.49
C GLU A 73 -8.94 -17.68 23.60
N ARG A 74 -7.61 -17.54 23.69
CA ARG A 74 -6.68 -18.34 22.88
C ARG A 74 -6.56 -19.74 23.50
N PRO A 75 -6.58 -20.83 22.70
CA PRO A 75 -6.25 -22.15 23.22
C PRO A 75 -4.83 -22.15 23.80
N ASP A 76 -4.61 -22.97 24.83
CA ASP A 76 -3.27 -23.22 25.37
C ASP A 76 -2.32 -23.63 24.23
N ASP A 77 -1.11 -23.04 24.20
CA ASP A 77 -0.12 -23.32 23.16
C ASP A 77 0.66 -24.60 23.54
N PRO A 78 0.51 -25.71 22.79
CA PRO A 78 1.20 -26.95 23.10
C PRO A 78 2.73 -26.84 22.97
N PHE A 79 3.24 -25.75 22.40
CA PHE A 79 4.67 -25.49 22.23
C PHE A 79 5.23 -24.46 23.22
N ASP A 80 4.44 -23.98 24.18
CA ASP A 80 4.92 -23.12 25.27
C ASP A 80 5.63 -23.96 26.34
N LEU A 81 6.77 -24.52 25.96
CA LEU A 81 7.60 -25.39 26.80
C LEU A 81 8.65 -24.56 27.57
N PRO A 82 8.95 -24.90 28.83
CA PRO A 82 9.98 -24.21 29.60
C PRO A 82 11.39 -24.43 29.00
N PRO A 83 12.32 -23.47 29.16
CA PRO A 83 13.70 -23.63 28.72
C PRO A 83 14.41 -24.75 29.50
N SER A 84 15.23 -25.53 28.79
CA SER A 84 16.05 -26.64 29.34
C SER A 84 17.26 -26.18 30.13
#